data_AF-A7B8Z8-F1
#
_entry.id   AF-A7B8Z8-F1
#
_cell.length_a   1.000
_cell.length_b   1.000
_cell.length_c   1.000
_cell.angle_alpha   90.00
_cell.angle_beta   90.00
_cell.angle_gamma   90.00
#
_symmetry.space_group_name_H-M   'P 1'
#
loop_
_entity.id
_entity.type
_entity.pdbx_description
1 polymer ?
#
loop_
_entity_poly.entity_id
_entity_poly.type
_entity_poly.pdbx_seq_one_letter_code
_entity_poly.pdbx_strand_id
1 'polypeptide(L)'
;MRWTTKSTWIRIAVLFGIYLLVPAAWFSLSRVSDSMEIVKSLVFLILLAILPVLAMGFGAWDGVKEGLSLLWLLAPFVCFLAPMYLFLNDSALIYGVGYSLLGFAAHSVGAFIHARRAR
;
A
#
# COMPACT_ATOMS: atom_id res chain seq x y z
N MET A 1 19.94 -0.43 -11.60
CA MET A 1 18.77 -0.08 -10.77
C MET A 1 17.74 0.58 -11.67
N ARG A 2 16.51 0.05 -11.74
CA ARG A 2 15.45 0.57 -12.63
C ARG A 2 14.59 1.60 -11.90
N TRP A 3 14.43 2.76 -12.50
CA TRP A 3 13.63 3.87 -11.97
C TRP A 3 12.35 4.12 -12.76
N THR A 4 12.21 3.61 -14.00
CA THR A 4 11.13 4.06 -14.89
C THR A 4 10.66 2.96 -15.83
N THR A 5 9.77 2.09 -15.34
CA THR A 5 8.91 1.31 -16.24
C THR A 5 7.46 1.70 -16.09
N LYS A 6 6.80 1.92 -17.23
CA LYS A 6 5.38 2.29 -17.31
C LYS A 6 4.50 1.32 -16.50
N SER A 7 4.81 0.03 -16.57
CA SER A 7 4.16 -1.06 -15.80
C SER A 7 4.23 -0.82 -14.27
N THR A 8 5.40 -0.47 -13.74
CA THR A 8 5.60 -0.18 -12.31
C THR A 8 4.81 1.05 -11.87
N TRP A 9 4.86 2.13 -12.65
CA TRP A 9 4.09 3.35 -12.37
C TRP A 9 2.58 3.11 -12.40
N ILE A 10 2.08 2.30 -13.33
CA ILE A 10 0.66 1.89 -13.37
C ILE A 10 0.29 1.14 -12.09
N ARG A 11 1.12 0.19 -11.64
CA ARG A 11 0.85 -0.57 -10.39
C ARG A 11 0.84 0.32 -9.16
N ILE A 12 1.76 1.29 -9.08
CA ILE A 12 1.78 2.29 -8.01
C ILE A 12 0.54 3.18 -8.06
N ALA A 13 0.12 3.63 -9.24
CA ALA A 13 -1.09 4.44 -9.41
C ALA A 13 -2.36 3.65 -9.03
N VAL A 14 -2.44 2.37 -9.37
CA VAL A 14 -3.54 1.50 -8.94
C VAL A 14 -3.53 1.31 -7.43
N LEU A 15 -2.36 1.06 -6.82
CA LEU A 15 -2.21 0.98 -5.37
C LEU A 15 -2.71 2.27 -4.71
N PHE A 16 -2.33 3.43 -5.23
CA PHE A 16 -2.79 4.72 -4.75
C PHE A 16 -4.32 4.86 -4.81
N GLY A 17 -4.92 4.49 -5.95
CA GLY A 17 -6.38 4.51 -6.11
C GLY A 17 -7.08 3.64 -5.06
N ILE A 18 -6.58 2.42 -4.80
CA ILE A 18 -7.15 1.54 -3.78
C ILE A 18 -6.94 2.13 -2.38
N TYR A 19 -5.77 2.70 -2.10
CA TYR A 19 -5.46 3.39 -0.85
C TYR A 19 -6.37 4.58 -0.57
N LEU A 20 -6.92 5.23 -1.59
CA LEU A 20 -7.95 6.27 -1.43
C LEU A 20 -9.34 5.67 -1.26
N LEU A 21 -9.71 4.71 -2.10
CA LEU A 21 -11.07 4.16 -2.13
C LEU A 21 -11.43 3.39 -0.86
N VAL A 22 -10.50 2.61 -0.29
CA VAL A 22 -10.77 1.81 0.90
C VAL A 22 -11.09 2.69 2.13
N PRO A 23 -10.26 3.69 2.49
CA PRO A 23 -10.58 4.65 3.54
C PRO A 23 -11.77 5.56 3.22
N ALA A 24 -12.01 5.90 1.95
CA ALA A 24 -13.18 6.70 1.57
C ALA A 24 -14.50 5.93 1.76
N ALA A 25 -14.54 4.65 1.37
CA ALA A 25 -15.70 3.78 1.57
C ALA A 25 -15.96 3.59 3.08
N TRP A 26 -14.88 3.36 3.83
CA TRP A 26 -14.89 3.30 5.28
C TRP A 26 -15.51 4.55 5.92
N PHE A 27 -14.98 5.72 5.56
CA PHE A 27 -15.42 6.99 6.10
C PHE A 27 -16.88 7.28 5.75
N SER A 28 -17.31 6.93 4.54
CA SER A 28 -18.72 7.05 4.12
C SER A 28 -19.64 6.18 4.98
N LEU A 29 -19.26 4.93 5.24
CA LEU A 29 -20.02 4.01 6.09
C LEU A 29 -20.08 4.51 7.55
N SER A 30 -18.98 5.05 8.06
CA SER A 30 -18.90 5.57 9.43
C SER A 30 -19.87 6.72 9.72
N ARG A 31 -20.30 7.46 8.69
CA ARG A 31 -21.26 8.57 8.82
C ARG A 31 -22.72 8.10 8.95
N VAL A 32 -23.02 6.89 8.51
CA VAL A 32 -24.39 6.36 8.42
C VAL A 32 -24.67 5.32 9.52
N SER A 33 -23.62 4.81 10.17
CA SER A 33 -23.75 3.76 11.18
C SER A 33 -23.73 4.34 12.60
N ASP A 34 -24.76 3.99 13.40
CA ASP A 34 -24.81 4.33 14.83
C ASP A 34 -23.88 3.46 15.70
N SER A 35 -23.35 2.35 15.16
CA SER A 35 -22.51 1.41 15.92
C SER A 35 -21.04 1.84 15.94
N MET A 36 -20.70 2.70 16.90
CA MET A 36 -19.36 3.28 17.00
C MET A 36 -18.23 2.25 17.27
N GLU A 37 -18.51 1.10 17.89
CA GLU A 37 -17.50 0.08 18.15
C GLU A 37 -17.11 -0.73 16.91
N ILE A 38 -18.12 -1.23 16.17
CA ILE A 38 -17.89 -1.91 14.88
C ILE A 38 -17.18 -0.96 13.94
N VAL A 39 -17.59 0.32 13.97
CA VAL A 39 -16.96 1.35 13.18
C VAL A 39 -15.46 1.42 13.54
N LYS A 40 -15.13 1.76 14.78
CA LYS A 40 -13.72 1.87 15.21
C LYS A 40 -12.88 0.62 14.94
N SER A 41 -13.41 -0.59 15.12
CA SER A 41 -12.64 -1.82 14.87
C SER A 41 -12.21 -1.97 13.40
N LEU A 42 -13.10 -1.63 12.47
CA LEU A 42 -12.83 -1.75 11.03
C LEU A 42 -11.76 -0.77 10.54
N VAL A 43 -11.62 0.44 11.11
CA VAL A 43 -10.52 1.33 10.72
C VAL A 43 -9.16 0.74 11.09
N PHE A 44 -9.07 0.05 12.23
CA PHE A 44 -7.85 -0.68 12.61
C PHE A 44 -7.57 -1.86 11.70
N LEU A 45 -8.61 -2.60 11.27
CA LEU A 45 -8.45 -3.66 10.27
C LEU A 45 -7.91 -3.12 8.95
N ILE A 46 -8.43 -1.97 8.49
CA ILE A 46 -7.97 -1.32 7.27
C ILE A 46 -6.49 -0.93 7.40
N LEU A 47 -6.13 -0.22 8.47
CA LEU A 47 -4.77 0.26 8.72
C LEU A 47 -3.78 -0.88 8.91
N LEU A 48 -4.09 -1.84 9.77
CA LEU A 48 -3.10 -2.82 10.23
C LEU A 48 -3.01 -4.05 9.33
N ALA A 49 -4.05 -4.35 8.54
CA ALA A 49 -4.08 -5.54 7.69
C ALA A 49 -4.27 -5.20 6.21
N ILE A 50 -5.33 -4.49 5.84
CA ILE A 50 -5.71 -4.36 4.42
C ILE A 50 -4.66 -3.55 3.64
N LEU A 51 -4.35 -2.33 4.09
CA LEU A 51 -3.36 -1.48 3.43
C LEU A 51 -1.97 -2.13 3.34
N PRO A 52 -1.36 -2.66 4.43
CA PRO A 52 -0.04 -3.28 4.35
C PRO A 52 -0.04 -4.52 3.44
N VAL A 53 -1.09 -5.34 3.46
CA VAL A 53 -1.21 -6.51 2.57
C VAL A 53 -1.28 -6.07 1.11
N LEU A 54 -1.99 -4.98 0.80
CA LEU A 54 -2.02 -4.41 -0.56
C LEU A 54 -0.63 -3.93 -0.99
N ALA A 55 0.10 -3.22 -0.14
CA ALA A 55 1.49 -2.82 -0.44
C ALA A 55 2.39 -4.03 -0.71
N MET A 56 2.29 -5.07 0.13
CA MET A 56 3.05 -6.32 -0.05
C MET A 56 2.69 -7.03 -1.35
N GLY A 57 1.39 -7.18 -1.64
CA GLY A 57 0.90 -7.88 -2.81
C GLY A 57 1.31 -7.19 -4.11
N PHE A 58 1.10 -5.88 -4.20
CA PHE A 58 1.52 -5.10 -5.36
C PHE A 58 3.05 -5.03 -5.49
N GLY A 59 3.77 -4.86 -4.38
CA GLY A 59 5.22 -4.85 -4.35
C GLY A 59 5.81 -6.17 -4.84
N ALA A 60 5.38 -7.30 -4.28
CA ALA A 60 5.81 -8.63 -4.68
C ALA A 60 5.48 -8.91 -6.15
N TRP A 61 4.26 -8.58 -6.61
CA TRP A 61 3.90 -8.72 -8.02
C TRP A 61 4.84 -7.91 -8.92
N ASP A 62 5.07 -6.63 -8.63
CA ASP A 62 6.04 -5.82 -9.37
C ASP A 62 7.43 -6.45 -9.38
N GLY A 63 7.93 -6.88 -8.23
CA GLY A 63 9.23 -7.54 -8.13
C GLY A 63 9.35 -8.77 -9.03
N VAL A 64 8.34 -9.65 -9.01
CA VAL A 64 8.33 -10.88 -9.83
C VAL A 64 8.32 -10.57 -11.33
N LYS A 65 7.59 -9.54 -11.77
CA LYS A 65 7.42 -9.23 -13.19
C LYS A 65 8.54 -8.36 -13.76
N GLU A 66 9.00 -7.40 -12.97
CA GLU A 66 9.84 -6.30 -13.45
C GLU A 66 11.24 -6.28 -12.82
N GLY A 67 11.49 -7.12 -11.81
CA GLY A 67 12.74 -7.10 -11.04
C GLY A 67 12.78 -5.97 -10.00
N LEU A 68 13.97 -5.70 -9.47
CA LEU A 68 14.14 -4.79 -8.33
C LEU A 68 14.01 -3.30 -8.75
N SER A 69 13.18 -2.57 -8.02
CA SER A 69 12.90 -1.15 -8.16
C SER A 69 12.90 -0.47 -6.79
N LEU A 70 13.71 0.58 -6.64
CA LEU A 70 13.76 1.37 -5.40
C LEU A 70 12.50 2.22 -5.18
N LEU A 71 11.67 2.41 -6.21
CA LEU A 71 10.41 3.14 -6.06
C LEU A 71 9.53 2.52 -4.97
N TRP A 72 9.57 1.20 -4.81
CA TRP A 72 8.78 0.49 -3.79
C TRP A 72 9.18 0.81 -2.35
N LEU A 73 10.36 1.41 -2.13
CA LEU A 73 10.76 1.88 -0.80
C LEU A 73 9.91 3.09 -0.36
N LEU A 74 9.54 3.96 -1.29
CA LEU A 74 8.84 5.22 -1.00
C LEU A 74 7.38 5.22 -1.47
N ALA A 75 7.04 4.44 -2.50
CA ALA A 75 5.74 4.50 -3.13
C ALA A 75 4.58 4.18 -2.17
N PRO A 76 4.60 3.10 -1.36
CA PRO A 76 3.51 2.83 -0.41
C PRO A 76 3.30 3.97 0.59
N PHE A 77 4.38 4.57 1.10
CA PHE A 77 4.32 5.73 1.98
C PHE A 77 3.68 6.93 1.29
N VAL A 78 4.17 7.32 0.09
CA VAL A 78 3.64 8.47 -0.66
C VAL A 78 2.16 8.23 -1.02
N CYS A 79 1.80 7.03 -1.44
CA CYS A 79 0.41 6.66 -1.71
C CYS A 79 -0.49 6.80 -0.48
N PHE A 80 0.05 6.61 0.72
CA PHE A 80 -0.71 6.69 1.97
C PHE A 80 -0.91 8.13 2.47
N LEU A 81 -0.07 9.10 2.06
CA LEU A 81 -0.16 10.47 2.57
C LEU A 81 -1.53 11.11 2.31
N ALA A 82 -2.04 11.04 1.08
CA ALA A 82 -3.34 11.64 0.75
C ALA A 82 -4.50 11.03 1.56
N PRO A 83 -4.71 9.69 1.60
CA PRO A 83 -5.77 9.13 2.43
C PRO A 83 -5.56 9.36 3.92
N MET A 84 -4.31 9.46 4.40
CA MET A 84 -4.02 9.81 5.79
C MET A 84 -4.60 11.17 6.16
N TYR A 85 -4.29 12.21 5.37
CA TYR A 85 -4.76 13.58 5.64
C TYR A 85 -6.27 13.76 5.39
N LEU A 86 -6.87 12.96 4.50
CA LEU A 86 -8.29 13.09 4.17
C LEU A 86 -9.23 12.34 5.11
N PHE A 87 -8.82 11.18 5.62
CA PHE A 87 -9.73 10.25 6.32
C PHE A 87 -9.23 9.80 7.70
N LEU A 88 -7.95 10.04 8.01
CA LEU A 88 -7.28 9.55 9.21
C LEU A 88 -6.66 10.72 9.98
N ASN A 89 -5.71 10.45 10.87
CA ASN A 89 -5.02 11.46 11.66
C ASN A 89 -3.49 11.37 11.50
N ASP A 90 -2.76 12.43 11.88
CA ASP A 90 -1.30 12.53 11.74
C ASP A 90 -0.53 11.41 12.44
N SER A 91 -1.04 10.89 13.56
CA SER A 91 -0.44 9.74 14.26
C SER A 91 -0.43 8.48 13.41
N ALA A 92 -1.24 8.40 12.36
CA ALA A 92 -1.23 7.27 11.43
C ALA A 92 -0.02 7.27 10.48
N LEU A 93 0.76 8.35 10.43
CA LEU A 93 1.94 8.47 9.56
C LEU A 93 2.94 7.32 9.74
N ILE A 94 3.09 6.83 10.97
CA ILE A 94 3.99 5.71 11.29
C ILE A 94 3.60 4.43 10.54
N TYR A 95 2.31 4.21 10.29
CA TYR A 95 1.86 3.04 9.54
C TYR A 95 2.28 3.12 8.08
N GLY A 96 2.27 4.32 7.48
CA GLY A 96 2.79 4.53 6.13
C GLY A 96 4.24 4.08 5.99
N VAL A 97 5.08 4.37 6.99
CA VAL A 97 6.48 3.90 7.03
C VAL A 97 6.53 2.38 7.06
N GLY A 98 5.70 1.76 7.90
CA GLY A 98 5.54 0.30 7.96
C GLY A 98 5.12 -0.31 6.63
N TYR A 99 4.14 0.28 5.94
CA TYR A 99 3.67 -0.19 4.63
C TYR A 99 4.78 -0.16 3.59
N SER A 100 5.61 0.88 3.61
CA SER A 100 6.77 1.00 2.73
C SER A 100 7.81 -0.07 2.99
N LEU A 101 8.14 -0.34 4.27
CA LEU A 101 9.08 -1.39 4.63
C LEU A 101 8.58 -2.78 4.23
N LEU A 102 7.31 -3.09 4.55
CA LEU A 102 6.68 -4.36 4.20
C LEU A 102 6.55 -4.53 2.68
N GLY A 103 6.09 -3.49 1.98
CA GLY A 103 5.98 -3.46 0.53
C GLY A 103 7.32 -3.66 -0.16
N PHE A 104 8.37 -2.98 0.31
CA PHE A 104 9.71 -3.13 -0.24
C PHE A 104 10.34 -4.49 0.05
N ALA A 105 10.11 -5.05 1.25
CA ALA A 105 10.55 -6.41 1.57
C ALA A 105 9.90 -7.44 0.64
N ALA A 106 8.58 -7.37 0.48
CA ALA A 106 7.84 -8.25 -0.44
C ALA A 106 8.28 -8.06 -1.89
N HIS A 107 8.52 -6.82 -2.31
CA HIS A 107 9.06 -6.50 -3.63
C HIS A 107 10.45 -7.12 -3.86
N SER A 108 11.33 -7.04 -2.87
CA SER A 108 12.68 -7.61 -2.92
C SER A 108 12.63 -9.14 -3.06
N VAL A 109 11.71 -9.81 -2.35
CA VAL A 109 11.46 -11.25 -2.52
C VAL A 109 10.99 -11.57 -3.94
N GLY A 110 10.05 -10.78 -4.48
CA GLY A 110 9.60 -10.94 -5.85
C GLY A 110 10.72 -10.76 -6.88
N ALA A 111 11.55 -9.73 -6.69
CA ALA A 111 12.68 -9.42 -7.55
C ALA A 111 13.77 -10.51 -7.51
N PHE A 112 13.97 -11.15 -6.36
CA PHE A 112 14.86 -12.30 -6.23
C PHE A 112 14.37 -13.50 -7.07
N ILE A 113 13.06 -13.78 -7.05
CA ILE A 113 12.45 -14.82 -7.89
C ILE A 113 12.62 -14.48 -9.38
N HIS A 114 12.42 -13.22 -9.76
CA HIS A 114 12.66 -12.74 -11.13
C HIS A 114 14.09 -13.00 -11.57
N ALA A 115 15.08 -12.62 -10.75
CA ALA A 115 16.50 -12.80 -11.05
C ALA A 115 16.88 -14.29 -11.19
N ARG A 116 16.26 -15.18 -10.41
CA ARG A 116 16.47 -16.63 -10.54
C ARG A 116 15.90 -17.22 -11.82
N ARG A 117 14.80 -16.68 -12.35
CA ARG A 117 14.20 -17.15 -13.63
C ARG A 117 14.95 -16.65 -14.86
N ALA A 118 15.68 -15.55 -14.73
CA ALA A 118 16.45 -14.95 -15.82
C ALA A 118 17.87 -15.53 -15.96
N ARG A 119 18.31 -16.36 -15.00
CA ARG A 119 19.52 -17.18 -15.11
C ARG A 119 19.18 -18.54 -15.67
#